data_AF-A0A0P7UAR5-F1
#
_entry.id   AF-A0A0P7UAR5-F1
#
_cell.length_a   1.000
_cell.length_b   1.000
_cell.length_c   1.000
_cell.angle_alpha   90.00
_cell.angle_beta   90.00
_cell.angle_gamma   90.00
#
_symmetry.space_group_name_H-M   'P 1'
#
loop_
_entity.id
_entity.type
_entity.pdbx_description
1 polymer ?
#
loop_
_entity_poly.entity_id
_entity_poly.type
_entity_poly.pdbx_seq_one_letter_code
_entity_poly.pdbx_strand_id
1 'polypeptide(L)'
;MASSLWHSSFAPRMANWVRLAFLVNRFRFQPVRLQDGKGFRVGELVWGKVKGFSWWPGIVVGWRSKSVPVAVRRVEWFGDGMFSEIYTECLLPFGAFTKCFCNNSFASLPTYKSAVFQALEVKRPMHRWCPSRLALSCLIISVSE
;
A
#
# COMPACT_ATOMS: atom_id res chain seq x y z
N MET A 1 44.92 8.13 35.15
CA MET A 1 44.86 7.78 33.71
C MET A 1 43.48 8.18 33.21
N ALA A 2 43.45 9.16 32.32
CA ALA A 2 42.26 9.89 31.90
C ALA A 2 41.44 9.17 30.82
N SER A 3 40.11 9.27 30.95
CA SER A 3 39.10 9.62 29.94
C SER A 3 38.90 8.82 28.63
N SER A 4 37.60 8.53 28.40
CA SER A 4 36.83 8.55 27.12
C SER A 4 37.09 7.44 26.09
N LEU A 5 36.09 6.80 25.48
CA LEU A 5 35.13 7.40 24.53
C LEU A 5 33.84 6.57 24.35
N TRP A 6 32.78 7.32 24.08
CA TRP A 6 31.45 6.91 23.62
C TRP A 6 31.43 6.25 22.23
N HIS A 7 30.39 5.41 22.01
CA HIS A 7 29.46 5.32 20.87
C HIS A 7 29.14 3.85 20.56
N SER A 8 27.92 3.36 20.82
CA SER A 8 26.69 3.56 20.03
C SER A 8 26.81 3.10 18.58
N SER A 9 25.80 2.32 18.17
CA SER A 9 25.30 2.15 16.80
C SER A 9 25.73 0.90 16.04
N PHE A 10 24.94 -0.16 16.21
CA PHE A 10 24.47 -0.93 15.04
C PHE A 10 22.94 -0.88 15.01
N ALA A 11 22.42 0.29 14.60
CA ALA A 11 21.02 0.46 14.26
C ALA A 11 20.70 -0.29 12.95
N PRO A 12 19.55 -0.96 12.81
CA PRO A 12 19.10 -1.51 11.54
C PRO A 12 18.59 -0.36 10.65
N ARG A 13 19.53 0.37 10.02
CA ARG A 13 19.26 1.54 9.19
C ARG A 13 19.01 1.18 7.71
N MET A 14 18.30 0.08 7.43
CA MET A 14 18.03 -0.33 6.03
C MET A 14 16.53 -0.51 5.70
N ALA A 15 15.67 -0.82 6.67
CA ALA A 15 14.23 -0.95 6.42
C ALA A 15 13.54 0.40 6.10
N ASN A 16 14.08 1.51 6.60
CA ASN A 16 13.56 2.85 6.31
C ASN A 16 13.95 3.36 4.92
N TRP A 17 15.07 2.92 4.33
CA TRP A 17 15.49 3.38 3.01
C TRP A 17 14.70 2.74 1.88
N VAL A 18 14.23 1.49 2.03
CA VAL A 18 13.35 0.86 1.03
C VAL A 18 11.96 1.51 1.06
N ARG A 19 11.44 1.83 2.25
CA ARG A 19 10.15 2.53 2.44
C ARG A 19 10.19 3.99 1.96
N LEU A 20 11.28 4.70 2.27
CA LEU A 20 11.55 6.04 1.71
C LEU A 20 11.86 5.97 0.22
N ALA A 21 12.56 4.97 -0.32
CA ALA A 21 12.75 4.86 -1.76
C ALA A 21 11.43 4.55 -2.49
N PHE A 22 10.59 3.66 -1.95
CA PHE A 22 9.26 3.39 -2.52
C PHE A 22 8.35 4.62 -2.50
N LEU A 23 8.36 5.42 -1.44
CA LEU A 23 7.54 6.64 -1.34
C LEU A 23 8.20 7.85 -2.05
N VAL A 24 9.49 8.10 -1.85
CA VAL A 24 10.21 9.27 -2.39
C VAL A 24 10.52 9.13 -3.88
N ASN A 25 10.87 7.93 -4.37
CA ASN A 25 11.19 7.76 -5.80
C ASN A 25 9.93 7.64 -6.68
N ARG A 26 8.76 7.36 -6.09
CA ARG A 26 7.48 7.18 -6.79
C ARG A 26 6.55 8.40 -6.78
N PHE A 27 6.67 9.26 -5.77
CA PHE A 27 5.96 10.54 -5.70
C PHE A 27 6.68 11.71 -6.37
N ARG A 28 7.88 11.50 -6.97
CA ARG A 28 8.64 12.53 -7.69
C ARG A 28 8.14 12.87 -9.09
N PHE A 29 7.20 12.09 -9.63
CA PHE A 29 6.48 12.51 -10.84
C PHE A 29 5.32 13.39 -10.40
N GLN A 30 5.30 14.66 -10.80
CA GLN A 30 4.13 15.53 -10.67
C GLN A 30 2.94 14.83 -11.34
N PRO A 31 1.99 14.26 -10.57
CA PRO A 31 0.83 13.63 -11.16
C PRO A 31 -0.07 14.74 -11.66
N VAL A 32 -0.66 14.58 -12.84
CA VAL A 32 -1.88 15.33 -13.14
C VAL A 32 -2.85 15.04 -11.99
N ARG A 33 -3.24 16.09 -11.25
CA ARG A 33 -4.20 15.94 -10.16
C ARG A 33 -5.50 15.40 -10.75
N LEU A 34 -5.87 14.19 -10.34
CA LEU A 34 -7.17 13.60 -10.65
C LEU A 34 -8.25 14.51 -10.04
N GLN A 35 -8.85 15.38 -10.85
CA GLN A 35 -9.86 16.37 -10.45
C GLN A 35 -11.16 16.17 -11.23
N ASP A 36 -11.57 14.92 -11.43
CA ASP A 36 -12.85 14.60 -12.09
C ASP A 36 -14.03 14.49 -11.09
N GLY A 37 -13.77 14.65 -9.78
CA GLY A 37 -14.80 14.53 -8.74
C GLY A 37 -15.33 13.11 -8.54
N LYS A 38 -14.77 12.09 -9.20
CA LYS A 38 -15.26 10.69 -9.19
C LYS A 38 -14.58 9.81 -8.13
N GLY A 39 -13.94 10.41 -7.12
CA GLY A 39 -13.30 9.70 -6.00
C GLY A 39 -11.89 9.16 -6.29
N PHE A 40 -11.21 8.64 -5.26
CA PHE A 40 -9.87 8.03 -5.30
C PHE A 40 -8.74 8.92 -5.85
N ARG A 41 -7.91 9.44 -4.94
CA ARG A 41 -6.78 10.32 -5.27
C ARG A 41 -5.49 9.53 -5.47
N VAL A 42 -4.51 10.12 -6.15
CA VAL A 42 -3.15 9.54 -6.24
C VAL A 42 -2.58 9.35 -4.84
N GLY A 43 -2.02 8.16 -4.58
CA GLY A 43 -1.53 7.73 -3.27
C GLY A 43 -2.58 7.05 -2.38
N GLU A 44 -3.84 7.02 -2.80
CA GLU A 44 -4.90 6.36 -2.03
C GLU A 44 -4.85 4.84 -2.20
N LEU A 45 -4.98 4.12 -1.08
CA LEU A 45 -5.08 2.66 -1.07
C LEU A 45 -6.51 2.26 -1.43
N VAL A 46 -6.64 1.24 -2.27
CA VAL A 46 -7.91 0.75 -2.78
C VAL A 46 -7.94 -0.78 -2.87
N TRP A 47 -9.14 -1.32 -2.87
CA TRP A 47 -9.40 -2.66 -3.38
C TRP A 47 -9.93 -2.55 -4.80
N GLY A 48 -9.40 -3.36 -5.72
CA GLY A 48 -9.89 -3.40 -7.09
C GLY A 48 -10.36 -4.77 -7.51
N LYS A 49 -11.45 -4.81 -8.27
CA LYS A 49 -12.00 -6.03 -8.84
C LYS A 49 -11.53 -6.22 -10.28
N VAL A 50 -10.57 -7.13 -10.47
CA VAL A 50 -10.09 -7.53 -11.80
C VAL A 50 -10.86 -8.78 -12.25
N LYS A 51 -11.25 -8.84 -13.53
CA LYS A 51 -11.96 -10.00 -14.10
C LYS A 51 -11.08 -11.26 -13.97
N GLY A 52 -11.65 -12.33 -13.42
CA GLY A 52 -10.93 -13.59 -13.19
C GLY A 52 -10.12 -13.65 -11.89
N PHE A 53 -10.06 -12.57 -11.11
CA PHE A 53 -9.34 -12.52 -9.84
C PHE A 53 -10.27 -12.16 -8.67
N SER A 54 -9.83 -12.49 -7.45
CA SER A 54 -10.40 -11.93 -6.21
C SER A 54 -10.19 -10.42 -6.16
N TRP A 55 -10.89 -9.73 -5.26
CA TRP A 55 -10.56 -8.32 -4.99
C TRP A 55 -9.10 -8.22 -4.54
N TRP A 56 -8.33 -7.36 -5.20
CA TRP A 56 -6.90 -7.25 -4.99
C TRP A 56 -6.53 -5.87 -4.42
N PRO A 57 -5.61 -5.78 -3.45
CA PRO A 57 -5.21 -4.50 -2.90
C PRO A 57 -4.23 -3.78 -3.85
N GLY A 58 -4.40 -2.46 -3.98
CA GLY A 58 -3.53 -1.63 -4.80
C GLY A 58 -3.45 -0.19 -4.30
N ILE A 59 -2.59 0.59 -4.93
CA ILE A 59 -2.45 2.03 -4.71
C ILE A 59 -2.70 2.80 -6.00
N VAL A 60 -3.50 3.85 -5.92
CA VAL A 60 -3.77 4.73 -7.06
C VAL A 60 -2.50 5.51 -7.38
N VAL A 61 -2.09 5.47 -8.64
CA VAL A 61 -0.89 6.16 -9.11
C VAL A 61 -1.23 7.26 -10.11
N GLY A 62 -0.31 8.21 -10.25
CA GLY A 62 -0.42 9.27 -11.25
C GLY A 62 -0.40 8.74 -12.68
N TRP A 63 -1.07 9.46 -13.57
CA TRP A 63 -0.89 9.28 -15.00
C TRP A 63 0.41 9.95 -15.46
N ARG A 64 1.10 9.32 -16.41
CA ARG A 64 2.25 9.93 -17.11
C ARG A 64 1.81 10.85 -18.25
N SER A 65 0.60 10.65 -18.77
CA SER A 65 0.03 11.49 -19.83
C SER A 65 -0.62 12.75 -19.25
N LYS A 66 -0.72 13.81 -20.06
CA LYS A 66 -1.47 15.02 -19.76
C LYS A 66 -2.99 14.78 -19.77
N SER A 67 -3.45 13.81 -20.54
CA SER A 67 -4.86 13.40 -20.58
C SER A 67 -5.13 12.30 -19.57
N VAL A 68 -6.07 12.57 -18.66
CA VAL A 68 -6.57 11.61 -17.67
C VAL A 68 -7.97 11.17 -18.13
N PRO A 69 -8.21 9.88 -18.37
CA PRO A 69 -9.54 9.39 -18.68
C PRO A 69 -10.50 9.59 -17.51
N VAL A 70 -11.71 10.07 -17.80
CA VAL A 70 -12.74 10.33 -16.79
C VAL A 70 -13.18 9.02 -16.14
N ALA A 71 -13.31 9.01 -14.80
CA ALA A 71 -13.77 7.86 -14.03
C ALA A 71 -12.91 6.59 -14.11
N VAL A 72 -11.69 6.69 -14.66
CA VAL A 72 -10.69 5.62 -14.68
C VAL A 72 -9.53 5.99 -13.77
N ARG A 73 -8.98 4.99 -13.08
CA ARG A 73 -7.81 5.12 -12.24
C ARG A 73 -6.74 4.17 -12.70
N ARG A 74 -5.51 4.67 -12.72
CA ARG A 74 -4.33 3.83 -12.84
C ARG A 74 -3.97 3.34 -11.44
N VAL A 75 -3.93 2.03 -11.25
CA VAL A 75 -3.61 1.38 -9.98
C VAL A 75 -2.38 0.52 -10.18
N GLU A 76 -1.43 0.59 -9.25
CA GLU A 76 -0.42 -0.45 -9.10
C GLU A 76 -0.86 -1.43 -8.03
N TRP A 77 -0.81 -2.72 -8.37
CA TRP A 77 -1.17 -3.81 -7.49
C TRP A 77 -0.01 -4.15 -6.56
N PHE A 78 -0.33 -4.39 -5.29
CA PHE A 78 0.63 -4.94 -4.35
C PHE A 78 0.91 -6.41 -4.67
N GLY A 79 2.08 -6.90 -4.26
CA GLY A 79 2.53 -8.27 -4.50
C GLY A 79 3.38 -8.40 -5.75
N ASP A 80 2.87 -8.00 -6.92
CA ASP A 80 3.57 -8.13 -8.21
C ASP A 80 4.03 -6.80 -8.83
N GLY A 81 3.51 -5.66 -8.38
CA GLY A 81 3.85 -4.35 -8.92
C GLY A 81 3.28 -4.08 -10.31
N MET A 82 2.33 -4.89 -10.79
CA MET A 82 1.69 -4.67 -12.09
C MET A 82 0.77 -3.46 -12.06
N PHE A 83 0.58 -2.84 -13.22
CA PHE A 83 -0.31 -1.69 -13.38
C PHE A 83 -1.58 -2.10 -14.12
N SER A 84 -2.70 -1.51 -13.75
CA SER A 84 -3.93 -1.62 -14.52
C SER A 84 -4.70 -0.32 -14.51
N GLU A 85 -5.48 -0.12 -15.57
CA GLU A 85 -6.47 0.94 -15.68
C GLU A 85 -7.83 0.33 -15.33
N ILE A 86 -8.48 0.88 -14.31
CA ILE A 86 -9.70 0.32 -13.76
C ILE A 86 -10.72 1.43 -13.52
N TYR A 87 -11.98 1.15 -13.83
CA TYR A 87 -13.07 2.09 -13.57
C TYR A 87 -13.28 2.26 -12.06
N THR A 88 -13.64 3.48 -11.67
CA THR A 88 -13.92 3.86 -10.28
C THR A 88 -15.03 3.02 -9.63
N GLU A 89 -15.97 2.49 -10.42
CA GLU A 89 -17.01 1.55 -9.97
C GLU A 89 -16.50 0.16 -9.60
N CYS A 90 -15.36 -0.25 -10.16
CA CYS A 90 -14.68 -1.50 -9.85
C CYS A 90 -13.66 -1.33 -8.70
N LEU A 91 -13.64 -0.15 -8.07
CA LEU A 91 -12.80 0.16 -6.93
C LEU A 91 -13.64 0.33 -5.66
N LEU A 92 -13.07 -0.09 -4.55
CA LEU A 92 -13.59 0.17 -3.23
C LEU A 92 -12.50 0.78 -2.33
N PRO A 93 -12.88 1.62 -1.36
CA PRO A 93 -11.94 2.13 -0.37
C PRO A 93 -11.23 0.99 0.34
N PHE A 94 -9.95 1.17 0.67
CA PHE A 94 -9.18 0.13 1.36
C PHE A 94 -9.81 -0.34 2.69
N GLY A 95 -10.61 0.52 3.34
CA GLY A 95 -11.37 0.16 4.54
C GLY A 95 -12.47 -0.89 4.35
N ALA A 96 -12.87 -1.21 3.11
CA ALA A 96 -13.89 -2.22 2.81
C ALA A 96 -13.37 -3.67 2.92
N PHE A 97 -12.57 -3.95 3.96
CA PHE A 97 -11.82 -5.20 4.11
C PHE A 97 -12.75 -6.43 4.19
N THR A 98 -13.83 -6.33 4.97
CA THR A 98 -14.82 -7.41 5.14
C THR A 98 -15.49 -7.83 3.83
N LYS A 99 -15.63 -6.91 2.88
CA LYS A 99 -16.24 -7.16 1.56
C LYS A 99 -15.24 -7.67 0.53
N CYS A 100 -13.97 -7.26 0.63
CA CYS A 100 -12.97 -7.50 -0.40
C CYS A 100 -12.02 -8.65 -0.06
N PHE A 101 -11.74 -8.89 1.21
CA PHE A 101 -10.78 -9.90 1.61
C PHE A 101 -11.28 -11.32 1.26
N CYS A 102 -10.41 -12.10 0.60
CA CYS A 102 -10.72 -13.46 0.18
C CYS A 102 -9.88 -14.48 0.95
N ASN A 103 -10.51 -15.22 1.86
CA ASN A 103 -9.86 -16.28 2.65
C ASN A 103 -9.20 -17.35 1.78
N ASN A 104 -9.91 -17.82 0.74
CA ASN A 104 -9.40 -18.87 -0.15
C ASN A 104 -8.12 -18.42 -0.86
N SER A 105 -8.12 -17.19 -1.40
CA SER A 105 -6.92 -16.63 -2.04
C SER A 105 -5.80 -16.38 -1.03
N PHE A 106 -6.11 -15.97 0.19
CA PHE A 106 -5.11 -15.78 1.24
C PHE A 106 -4.42 -17.08 1.66
N ALA A 107 -5.15 -18.20 1.66
CA ALA A 107 -4.59 -19.51 1.97
C ALA A 107 -3.78 -20.11 0.80
N SER A 108 -4.22 -19.90 -0.45
CA SER A 108 -3.66 -20.61 -1.62
C SER A 108 -2.67 -19.81 -2.47
N LEU A 109 -2.71 -18.47 -2.43
CA LEU A 109 -1.91 -17.61 -3.30
C LEU A 109 -0.88 -16.81 -2.49
N PRO A 110 0.41 -17.20 -2.51
CA PRO A 110 1.47 -16.45 -1.84
C PRO A 110 1.53 -14.98 -2.26
N THR A 111 1.29 -14.68 -3.54
CA THR A 111 1.25 -13.31 -4.07
C THR A 111 0.12 -12.49 -3.46
N TYR A 112 -1.07 -13.08 -3.25
CA TYR A 112 -2.18 -12.40 -2.59
C TYR A 112 -1.85 -12.08 -1.13
N LYS A 113 -1.27 -13.05 -0.42
CA LYS A 113 -0.82 -12.88 0.96
C LYS A 113 0.20 -11.74 1.07
N SER A 114 1.22 -11.74 0.22
CA SER A 114 2.21 -10.65 0.13
C SER A 114 1.57 -9.31 -0.19
N ALA A 115 0.62 -9.28 -1.13
CA ALA A 115 -0.09 -8.06 -1.52
C ALA A 115 -0.84 -7.43 -0.35
N VAL A 116 -1.57 -8.25 0.42
CA VAL A 116 -2.31 -7.80 1.61
C VAL A 116 -1.35 -7.25 2.68
N PHE A 117 -0.24 -7.94 2.95
CA PHE A 117 0.73 -7.48 3.93
C PHE A 117 1.39 -6.15 3.53
N GLN A 118 1.80 -6.01 2.27
CA GLN A 118 2.38 -4.76 1.77
C GLN A 118 1.39 -3.59 1.91
N ALA A 119 0.12 -3.80 1.54
CA ALA A 119 -0.91 -2.77 1.66
C ALA A 119 -1.15 -2.33 3.11
N LEU A 120 -1.22 -3.28 4.05
CA LEU A 120 -1.36 -3.01 5.47
C LEU A 120 -0.14 -2.26 6.05
N GLU A 121 1.06 -2.61 5.61
CA GLU A 121 2.29 -1.94 6.05
C GLU A 121 2.33 -0.47 5.61
N VAL A 122 1.86 -0.19 4.40
CA VAL A 122 1.73 1.18 3.87
C VAL A 122 0.64 1.96 4.61
N LYS A 123 -0.49 1.34 4.94
CA LYS A 123 -1.58 1.99 5.69
C LYS A 123 -1.16 2.37 7.11
N ARG A 124 -0.21 1.65 7.71
CA ARG A 124 0.19 1.85 9.11
C ARG A 124 0.71 3.27 9.35
N PRO A 125 0.10 4.05 10.26
CA PRO A 125 0.54 5.39 10.59
C PRO A 125 1.98 5.37 11.11
N MET A 126 2.81 6.26 10.56
CA MET A 126 4.25 6.34 10.86
C MET A 126 4.53 6.67 12.35
N HIS A 127 3.57 7.25 13.07
CA HIS A 127 3.68 7.64 14.49
C HIS A 127 3.67 6.49 15.51
N ARG A 128 3.49 5.22 15.09
CA ARG A 128 3.48 4.06 16.00
C ARG A 128 4.54 3.00 15.66
N TRP A 129 5.66 3.42 15.09
CA TRP A 129 6.80 2.54 14.83
C TRP A 129 7.60 2.31 16.13
N CYS A 130 7.06 1.48 17.03
CA CYS A 130 7.86 0.81 18.05
C CYS A 130 8.46 -0.46 17.42
N PRO A 131 9.79 -0.67 17.43
CA PRO A 131 10.44 -1.82 16.77
C PRO A 131 10.23 -3.18 17.45
N SER A 132 9.35 -3.28 18.45
CA SER A 132 9.09 -4.53 19.15
C SER A 132 8.16 -5.43 18.32
N ARG A 133 8.68 -6.62 18.03
CA ARG A 133 8.26 -7.65 17.06
C ARG A 133 6.91 -8.32 17.38
N LEU A 134 6.00 -7.66 18.12
CA LEU A 134 4.79 -8.25 18.70
C LEU A 134 3.46 -7.67 18.19
N ALA A 135 3.47 -6.66 17.30
CA ALA A 135 2.23 -5.98 16.90
C ALA A 135 1.48 -6.59 15.70
N LEU A 136 2.00 -7.64 15.06
CA LEU A 136 1.32 -8.26 13.90
C LEU A 136 0.10 -9.10 14.30
N SER A 137 0.02 -9.60 15.54
CA SER A 137 -1.11 -10.38 16.02
C SER A 137 -2.35 -9.53 16.34
N CYS A 138 -2.18 -8.28 16.79
CA CYS A 138 -3.33 -7.44 17.19
C CYS A 138 -4.14 -6.88 16.01
N LEU A 139 -3.54 -6.73 14.82
CA LEU A 139 -4.23 -6.11 13.68
C LEU A 139 -5.19 -7.06 12.95
N ILE A 140 -5.01 -8.37 13.07
CA ILE A 140 -5.98 -9.34 12.55
C ILE A 140 -7.24 -9.36 13.43
N ILE A 141 -7.10 -9.11 14.74
CA ILE A 141 -8.22 -9.17 15.69
C ILE A 141 -9.12 -7.91 15.59
N SER A 142 -8.57 -6.71 15.36
CA SER A 142 -9.39 -5.49 15.23
C SER A 142 -10.13 -5.30 13.90
N VAL A 143 -9.95 -6.19 12.91
CA VAL A 143 -10.68 -6.12 11.63
C VAL A 143 -11.84 -7.13 11.59
N SER A 144 -11.96 -7.97 12.64
CA SER A 144 -13.01 -8.99 12.79
C SER A 144 -14.08 -8.66 13.84
N GLU A 145 -14.11 -7.45 14.38
CA GLU A 145 -15.24 -6.91 15.17
C GLU A 145 -15.95 -5.78 14.41
#